data_AF-A0A2D8AKI2-F1
#
_entry.id   AF-A0A2D8AKI2-F1
#
_cell.length_a   1.000
_cell.length_b   1.000
_cell.length_c   1.000
_cell.angle_alpha   90.00
_cell.angle_beta   90.00
_cell.angle_gamma   90.00
#
_symmetry.space_group_name_H-M   'P 1'
#
loop_
_entity.id
_entity.type
_entity.pdbx_description
1 polymer ?
#
loop_
_entity_poly.entity_id
_entity_poly.type
_entity_poly.pdbx_seq_one_letter_code
_entity_poly.pdbx_strand_id
1 'polypeptide(L)'
;MIRIGCWLGSAMLLAACNKNEPAAEAPVSLLAAYMQDPAAVERGAMIYDGTCAQFCHEAEPRVGEEVNLFDCQWRYGNTADEIFQITTSGIPGTRMVGYGNNFPEGKQDLW
;
A
#
# COMPACT_ATOMS: atom_id res chain seq x y z
N MET A 1 -31.59 -67.66 6.82
CA MET A 1 -31.56 -66.30 7.40
C MET A 1 -30.36 -66.24 8.32
N ILE A 2 -29.36 -65.39 8.04
CA ILE A 2 -28.41 -64.73 8.94
C ILE A 2 -27.39 -64.04 8.02
N ARG A 3 -27.36 -62.70 8.07
CA ARG A 3 -26.49 -61.84 7.27
C ARG A 3 -25.13 -61.78 7.97
N ILE A 4 -24.09 -62.34 7.35
CA ILE A 4 -22.69 -62.16 7.76
C ILE A 4 -22.24 -60.83 7.17
N GLY A 5 -22.15 -59.81 8.04
CA GLY A 5 -21.83 -58.44 7.68
C GLY A 5 -20.36 -58.27 7.29
N CYS A 6 -20.18 -57.61 6.14
CA CYS A 6 -18.93 -57.03 5.65
C CYS A 6 -18.13 -56.33 6.75
N TRP A 7 -16.93 -56.80 7.04
CA TRP A 7 -15.88 -56.01 7.67
C TRP A 7 -14.55 -56.32 6.99
N LEU A 8 -14.44 -55.90 5.73
CA LEU A 8 -13.16 -55.85 5.02
C LEU A 8 -13.23 -54.66 4.07
N GLY A 9 -12.39 -53.67 4.34
CA GLY A 9 -12.10 -52.61 3.40
C GLY A 9 -12.55 -51.24 3.87
N SER A 10 -11.68 -50.55 4.59
CA SER A 10 -11.37 -49.14 4.33
C SER A 10 -10.20 -48.73 5.23
N ALA A 11 -9.00 -49.14 4.83
CA ALA A 11 -7.76 -48.63 5.41
C ALA A 11 -6.76 -48.31 4.29
N MET A 12 -7.23 -47.65 3.23
CA MET A 12 -6.37 -47.01 2.22
C MET A 12 -7.18 -45.84 1.66
N LEU A 13 -6.65 -44.63 1.80
CA LEU A 13 -6.92 -43.39 1.04
C LEU A 13 -6.71 -42.13 1.91
N LEU A 14 -5.60 -42.07 2.66
CA LEU A 14 -5.06 -40.80 3.16
C LEU A 14 -3.76 -40.50 2.42
N ALA A 15 -3.86 -40.38 1.09
CA ALA A 15 -2.75 -39.96 0.23
C ALA A 15 -3.31 -39.14 -0.93
N ALA A 16 -3.98 -38.03 -0.63
CA ALA A 16 -4.26 -37.00 -1.61
C ALA A 16 -4.47 -35.68 -0.87
N CYS A 17 -3.82 -34.62 -1.35
CA CYS A 17 -3.80 -33.24 -0.84
C CYS A 17 -2.62 -32.86 0.08
N ASN A 18 -1.39 -33.25 -0.27
CA ASN A 18 -0.27 -32.30 -0.11
C ASN A 18 -0.09 -31.61 -1.47
N LYS A 19 -0.85 -30.54 -1.70
CA LYS A 19 -0.59 -29.66 -2.84
C LYS A 19 0.40 -28.62 -2.35
N ASN A 20 1.68 -28.93 -2.56
CA ASN A 20 2.75 -27.95 -2.54
C ASN A 20 2.68 -27.22 -3.89
N GLU A 21 1.59 -26.49 -4.13
CA GLU A 21 1.58 -25.51 -5.20
C GLU A 21 2.58 -24.42 -4.78
N PRO A 22 3.64 -24.13 -5.57
CA PRO A 22 4.45 -22.96 -5.29
C PRO A 22 3.47 -21.78 -5.30
N ALA A 23 3.43 -21.05 -4.19
CA ALA A 23 2.56 -19.89 -4.05
C ALA A 23 2.73 -19.05 -5.31
N ALA A 24 1.65 -18.90 -6.09
CA ALA A 24 1.64 -18.01 -7.23
C ALA A 24 2.19 -16.67 -6.74
N GLU A 25 3.26 -16.18 -7.39
CA GLU A 25 3.90 -14.93 -7.03
C GLU A 25 2.80 -13.86 -6.92
N ALA A 26 2.64 -13.29 -5.72
CA ALA A 26 1.61 -12.29 -5.49
C ALA A 26 1.82 -11.14 -6.49
N PRO A 27 0.76 -10.60 -7.10
CA PRO A 27 0.91 -9.49 -8.03
C PRO A 27 1.65 -8.34 -7.32
N VAL A 28 2.67 -7.79 -7.99
CA VAL A 28 3.41 -6.62 -7.53
C VAL A 28 2.39 -5.49 -7.27
N SER A 29 2.44 -4.88 -6.08
CA SER A 29 1.55 -3.75 -5.78
C SER A 29 1.85 -2.58 -6.72
N LEU A 30 0.86 -1.71 -6.96
CA LEU A 30 1.05 -0.53 -7.82
C LEU A 30 2.23 0.32 -7.33
N LEU A 31 2.32 0.55 -6.02
CA LEU A 31 3.46 1.23 -5.40
C LEU A 31 4.78 0.51 -5.71
N ALA A 32 4.84 -0.81 -5.60
CA ALA A 32 6.06 -1.57 -5.87
C ALA A 32 6.46 -1.51 -7.37
N ALA A 33 5.51 -1.32 -8.28
CA ALA A 33 5.81 -1.06 -9.70
C ALA A 33 6.40 0.34 -9.89
N TYR A 34 5.83 1.38 -9.27
CA TYR A 34 6.36 2.74 -9.34
C TYR A 34 7.75 2.87 -8.70
N MET A 35 8.00 2.18 -7.60
CA MET A 35 9.33 2.16 -6.96
C MET A 35 10.41 1.52 -7.83
N GLN A 36 10.03 0.75 -8.85
CA GLN A 36 10.93 0.16 -9.85
C GLN A 36 11.07 1.01 -11.11
N ASP A 37 10.29 2.08 -11.26
CA ASP A 37 10.36 3.01 -12.39
C ASP A 37 11.10 4.30 -11.95
N PRO A 38 12.36 4.50 -12.38
CA PRO A 38 13.12 5.69 -12.02
C PRO A 38 12.46 6.99 -12.49
N ALA A 39 11.72 6.97 -13.61
CA ALA A 39 11.04 8.15 -14.10
C ALA A 39 9.85 8.53 -13.20
N ALA A 40 9.15 7.54 -12.66
CA ALA A 40 8.08 7.77 -11.69
C ALA A 40 8.61 8.28 -10.35
N VAL A 41 9.73 7.75 -9.87
CA VAL A 41 10.38 8.23 -8.63
C VAL A 41 10.85 9.68 -8.80
N GLU A 42 11.51 10.01 -9.90
CA GLU A 42 11.95 11.37 -10.21
C GLU A 42 10.75 12.33 -10.31
N ARG A 43 9.68 11.90 -10.97
CA ARG A 43 8.43 12.66 -11.04
C ARG A 43 7.83 12.91 -9.65
N GLY A 44 7.76 11.87 -8.82
CA GLY A 44 7.27 11.97 -7.44
C GLY A 44 8.08 12.97 -6.62
N ALA A 45 9.40 12.97 -6.75
CA ALA A 45 10.30 13.93 -6.09
C ALA A 45 10.01 15.38 -6.53
N MET A 46 9.84 15.63 -7.83
CA MET A 46 9.51 16.96 -8.36
C MET A 46 8.15 17.47 -7.84
N ILE A 47 7.15 16.59 -7.76
CA ILE A 47 5.83 16.94 -7.19
C ILE A 47 5.98 17.25 -5.70
N TYR A 48 6.70 16.40 -4.96
CA TYR A 48 6.95 16.58 -3.53
C TYR A 48 7.60 17.93 -3.24
N ASP A 49 8.67 18.26 -3.96
CA ASP A 49 9.37 19.52 -3.78
C ASP A 49 8.43 20.70 -4.03
N GLY A 50 7.80 20.74 -5.21
CA GLY A 50 6.96 21.87 -5.63
C GLY A 50 5.64 22.02 -4.87
N THR A 51 5.12 20.95 -4.25
CA THR A 51 3.76 20.95 -3.68
C THR A 51 3.73 20.76 -2.17
N CYS A 52 4.69 20.04 -1.62
CA CYS A 52 4.73 19.65 -0.21
C CYS A 52 5.84 20.38 0.53
N ALA A 53 7.10 20.24 0.06
CA ALA A 53 8.27 20.70 0.78
C ALA A 53 8.40 22.22 0.84
N GLN A 54 8.16 22.90 -0.28
CA GLN A 54 8.23 24.36 -0.33
C GLN A 54 7.24 25.05 0.62
N PHE A 55 6.16 24.36 1.03
CA PHE A 55 5.09 24.97 1.82
C PHE A 55 5.03 24.46 3.25
N CYS A 56 5.20 23.16 3.49
CA CYS A 56 4.92 22.56 4.79
C CYS A 56 5.96 21.50 5.16
N HIS A 57 6.18 20.49 4.32
CA HIS A 57 6.93 19.29 4.68
C HIS A 57 8.37 19.30 4.16
N GLU A 58 9.23 20.15 4.72
CA GLU A 58 10.65 20.07 4.39
C GLU A 58 11.28 18.74 4.84
N ALA A 59 12.52 18.46 4.42
CA ALA A 59 13.26 17.31 4.91
C ALA A 59 13.47 17.34 6.44
N GLU A 60 13.54 18.55 7.00
CA GLU A 60 13.55 18.80 8.44
C GLU A 60 12.29 19.58 8.81
N PRO A 61 11.58 19.19 9.88
CA PRO A 61 10.31 19.80 10.23
C PRO A 61 10.48 21.27 10.62
N ARG A 62 9.58 22.14 10.10
CA ARG A 62 9.56 23.55 10.48
C ARG A 62 8.94 23.74 11.87
N VAL A 63 9.20 24.89 12.50
CA VAL A 63 8.55 25.25 13.77
C VAL A 63 7.03 25.30 13.57
N GLY A 64 6.29 24.48 14.33
CA GLY A 64 4.84 24.38 14.24
C GLY A 64 4.33 23.32 13.26
N GLU A 65 5.22 22.55 12.64
CA GLU A 65 4.89 21.32 11.91
C GLU A 65 4.82 20.15 12.88
N GLU A 66 3.73 19.37 12.83
CA GLU A 66 3.47 18.30 13.81
C GLU A 66 4.02 16.92 13.40
N VAL A 67 4.46 16.76 12.15
CA VAL A 67 4.92 15.48 11.59
C VAL A 67 6.16 15.67 10.75
N ASN A 68 7.10 14.72 10.80
CA ASN A 68 8.21 14.62 9.87
C ASN A 68 7.94 13.43 8.93
N LEU A 69 7.87 13.68 7.62
CA LEU A 69 7.54 12.63 6.64
C LEU A 69 8.70 11.65 6.35
N PHE A 70 9.89 11.93 6.89
CA PHE A 70 11.10 11.14 6.66
C PHE A 70 11.61 10.41 7.90
N ASP A 71 10.87 10.44 9.01
CA ASP A 71 11.17 9.60 10.17
C ASP A 71 10.25 8.37 10.24
N CYS A 72 10.35 7.61 11.33
CA CYS A 72 9.57 6.40 11.54
C CYS A 72 8.27 6.63 12.35
N GLN A 73 7.86 7.88 12.58
CA GLN A 73 6.71 8.24 13.40
C GLN A 73 5.51 8.62 12.53
N TRP A 74 4.37 7.97 12.77
CA TRP A 74 3.15 8.18 12.00
C TRP A 74 2.01 8.57 12.92
N ARG A 75 1.23 9.58 12.51
CA ARG A 75 0.10 10.10 13.29
C ARG A 75 -1.27 9.75 12.70
N TYR A 76 -1.40 9.74 11.38
CA TYR A 76 -2.69 9.66 10.69
C TYR A 76 -2.85 8.42 9.78
N GLY A 77 -1.79 7.64 9.60
CA GLY A 77 -1.74 6.47 8.73
C GLY A 77 -0.33 6.25 8.21
N ASN A 78 0.04 5.02 7.89
CA ASN A 78 1.38 4.66 7.43
C ASN A 78 1.40 3.63 6.28
N THR A 79 0.23 3.32 5.74
CA THR A 79 0.10 2.47 4.55
C THR A 79 0.03 3.33 3.29
N ALA A 80 0.36 2.74 2.14
CA ALA A 80 0.28 3.42 0.83
C ALA A 80 -1.13 3.95 0.56
N ASP A 81 -2.16 3.15 0.85
CA ASP A 81 -3.56 3.53 0.67
C ASP A 81 -3.95 4.70 1.58
N GLU A 82 -3.54 4.69 2.85
CA GLU A 82 -3.81 5.80 3.77
C GLU A 82 -3.10 7.09 3.33
N ILE A 83 -1.84 7.01 2.91
CA ILE A 83 -1.09 8.16 2.40
C ILE A 83 -1.78 8.72 1.16
N PHE A 84 -2.21 7.87 0.23
CA PHE A 84 -2.98 8.28 -0.94
C PHE A 84 -4.30 8.97 -0.55
N GLN A 85 -5.03 8.45 0.44
CA GLN A 85 -6.26 9.08 0.92
C GLN A 85 -5.99 10.44 1.58
N ILE A 86 -4.92 10.54 2.37
CA ILE A 86 -4.50 11.78 3.04
C ILE A 86 -4.12 12.85 2.02
N THR A 87 -3.33 12.51 1.00
CA THR A 87 -2.94 13.49 -0.05
C THR A 87 -4.12 13.86 -0.94
N THR A 88 -5.04 12.91 -1.20
CA THR A 88 -6.22 13.18 -2.02
C THR A 88 -7.23 14.07 -1.29
N SER A 89 -7.57 13.73 -0.05
CA SER A 89 -8.71 14.29 0.68
C SER A 89 -8.33 15.29 1.77
N GLY A 90 -7.06 15.33 2.16
CA GLY A 90 -6.59 16.11 3.29
C GLY A 90 -6.99 15.50 4.62
N ILE A 91 -6.68 16.20 5.72
CA ILE A 91 -7.03 15.77 7.08
C ILE A 91 -7.95 16.82 7.69
N PRO A 92 -9.25 16.51 7.91
CA PRO A 92 -10.20 17.43 8.51
C PRO A 92 -9.72 18.00 9.84
N GLY A 93 -9.89 19.31 10.04
CA GLY A 93 -9.46 19.99 11.27
C GLY A 93 -7.96 20.29 11.36
N THR A 94 -7.19 20.01 10.31
CA THR A 94 -5.77 20.37 10.22
C THR A 94 -5.51 21.36 9.07
N ARG A 95 -4.25 21.75 8.90
CA ARG A 95 -3.79 22.56 7.75
C ARG A 95 -3.50 21.71 6.49
N MET A 96 -3.51 20.38 6.59
CA MET A 96 -3.27 19.50 5.45
C MET A 96 -4.50 19.45 4.56
N VAL A 97 -4.41 20.12 3.42
CA VAL A 97 -5.48 20.20 2.41
C VAL A 97 -5.54 18.92 1.57
N GLY A 98 -6.70 18.66 0.98
CA GLY A 98 -6.84 17.63 -0.05
C GLY A 98 -6.43 18.19 -1.41
N TYR A 99 -5.48 17.54 -2.06
CA TYR A 99 -5.01 17.96 -3.38
C TYR A 99 -5.93 17.49 -4.50
N GLY A 100 -6.63 16.36 -4.34
CA GLY A 100 -7.47 15.79 -5.40
C GLY A 100 -6.73 15.74 -6.74
N ASN A 101 -7.20 16.50 -7.73
CA ASN A 101 -6.59 16.57 -9.06
C ASN A 101 -5.76 17.86 -9.28
N ASN A 102 -5.26 18.50 -8.23
CA ASN A 102 -4.57 19.81 -8.30
C ASN A 102 -3.04 19.70 -8.38
N PHE A 103 -2.49 18.52 -8.68
CA PHE A 103 -1.08 18.38 -9.04
C PHE A 103 -0.79 18.95 -10.44
N PRO A 104 0.49 19.18 -10.81
CA PRO A 104 0.85 19.82 -12.09
C PRO A 104 0.23 19.19 -13.35
N GLU A 105 0.14 17.86 -13.43
CA GLU A 105 -0.57 17.13 -14.51
C GLU A 105 -1.92 16.55 -14.06
N GLY A 106 -2.45 17.07 -12.96
CA GLY A 106 -3.74 16.71 -12.40
C GLY A 106 -3.85 15.24 -12.05
N LYS A 107 -4.83 14.55 -12.64
CA LYS A 107 -5.10 13.11 -12.37
C LYS A 107 -3.93 12.18 -12.71
N GLN A 108 -3.06 12.58 -13.64
CA GLN A 108 -1.92 11.75 -14.04
C GLN A 108 -0.83 11.71 -12.96
N ASP A 109 -0.85 12.67 -12.04
CA ASP A 109 0.04 12.76 -10.89
C ASP A 109 -0.58 12.20 -9.61
N LEU A 110 -1.79 11.63 -9.71
CA LEU A 110 -2.50 11.04 -8.59
C LEU A 110 -2.53 9.52 -8.77
N TRP A 111 -1.53 8.84 -8.22
CA TRP A 111 -1.33 7.39 -8.34
C TRP A 111 -0.83 6.75 -7.05
#